data_AF-A0A2H1I3K5-F1
#
_entry.id   AF-A0A2H1I3K5-F1
#
_cell.length_a   1.000
_cell.length_b   1.000
_cell.length_c   1.000
_cell.angle_alpha   90.00
_cell.angle_beta   90.00
_cell.angle_gamma   90.00
#
_symmetry.space_group_name_H-M   'P 1'
#
loop_
_entity.id
_entity.type
_entity.pdbx_description
1 polymer ?
#
loop_
_entity_poly.entity_id
_entity_poly.type
_entity_poly.pdbx_seq_one_letter_code
_entity_poly.pdbx_strand_id
1 'polypeptide(L)'
;MSRKMKKGLTAAEVAKLPPDQWPSWYRPAKGAGRGSPKHSDFSENNTVNLQSGYRSPRVYSAVSAALVAGIVDDRPDLRKYPEALAAWADAEARAALLRRHLDEIGIIDDDGQPRTSLVNMLRWFENSATSARDRLGLDPRSEAELSLLRAKAVREGTSSAVDLDALVEKGREVLDAGPDPVIAALDRVKAEGAQTTPEEDDR
;
A
#
# COMPACT_ATOMS: atom_id res chain seq x y z
N MET A 1 40.51 -41.48 64.97
CA MET A 1 41.08 -40.99 63.69
C MET A 1 40.16 -39.92 63.13
N SER A 2 40.67 -38.69 63.04
CA SER A 2 39.97 -37.48 62.61
C SER A 2 39.83 -37.43 61.08
N ARG A 3 38.62 -37.17 60.55
CA ARG A 3 38.45 -36.71 59.16
C ARG A 3 37.82 -35.32 59.21
N LYS A 4 38.68 -34.30 59.37
CA LYS A 4 38.30 -32.87 59.36
C LYS A 4 37.50 -32.56 58.09
N MET A 5 36.23 -32.20 58.21
CA MET A 5 35.49 -31.56 57.12
C MET A 5 36.10 -30.18 56.89
N LYS A 6 36.78 -29.99 55.74
CA LYS A 6 37.26 -28.68 55.30
C LYS A 6 36.04 -27.78 55.04
N LYS A 7 36.10 -26.52 55.52
CA LYS A 7 35.16 -25.43 55.23
C LYS A 7 34.64 -25.52 53.79
N GLY A 8 33.32 -25.62 53.61
CA GLY A 8 32.69 -25.62 52.29
C GLY A 8 32.96 -24.31 51.56
N LEU A 9 33.26 -24.37 50.26
CA LEU A 9 33.42 -23.18 49.42
C LEU A 9 32.11 -22.39 49.40
N THR A 10 32.23 -21.07 49.50
CA THR A 10 31.10 -20.15 49.34
C THR A 10 30.73 -20.00 47.86
N ALA A 11 29.48 -19.61 47.58
CA ALA A 11 29.01 -19.38 46.20
C ALA A 11 29.88 -18.36 45.42
N ALA A 12 30.48 -17.38 46.11
CA ALA A 12 31.37 -16.39 45.51
C ALA A 12 32.75 -16.97 45.12
N GLU A 13 33.22 -17.98 45.84
CA GLU A 13 34.47 -18.67 45.52
C GLU A 13 34.25 -19.68 44.39
N VAL A 14 33.11 -20.38 44.39
CA VAL A 14 32.72 -21.29 43.31
C VAL A 14 32.52 -20.55 41.98
N ALA A 15 32.00 -19.32 42.00
CA ALA A 15 31.82 -18.49 40.81
C ALA A 15 33.12 -18.21 40.04
N LYS A 16 34.28 -18.31 40.70
CA LYS A 16 35.60 -18.07 40.11
C LYS A 16 36.23 -19.34 39.52
N LEU A 17 35.65 -20.52 39.77
CA LEU A 17 36.15 -21.78 39.26
C LEU A 17 35.74 -21.99 37.79
N PRO A 18 36.52 -22.78 37.03
CA PRO A 18 36.11 -23.27 35.71
C PRO A 18 34.76 -24.02 35.76
N PRO A 19 33.90 -23.93 34.72
CA PRO A 19 32.56 -24.53 34.74
C PRO A 19 32.51 -26.05 34.96
N ASP A 20 33.57 -26.76 34.56
CA ASP A 20 33.75 -28.20 34.76
C ASP A 20 34.07 -28.59 36.21
N GLN A 21 34.42 -27.61 37.04
CA GLN A 21 34.77 -27.80 38.46
C GLN A 21 33.70 -27.27 39.41
N TRP A 22 32.54 -26.87 38.88
CA TRP A 22 31.44 -26.41 39.71
C TRP A 22 30.80 -27.58 40.49
N PRO A 23 30.65 -27.45 41.81
CA PRO A 23 29.85 -28.38 42.60
C PRO A 23 28.41 -28.44 42.10
N SER A 24 27.79 -29.61 42.21
CA SER A 24 26.42 -29.87 41.74
C SER A 24 25.34 -28.99 42.38
N TRP A 25 25.61 -28.41 43.55
CA TRP A 25 24.69 -27.48 44.24
C TRP A 25 24.79 -26.04 43.74
N TYR A 26 25.85 -25.68 43.02
CA TYR A 26 26.06 -24.32 42.53
C TYR A 26 25.35 -24.11 41.19
N ARG A 27 24.44 -23.15 41.15
CA ARG A 27 23.79 -22.69 39.93
C ARG A 27 24.16 -21.22 39.71
N PRO A 28 24.89 -20.86 38.64
CA PRO A 28 25.25 -19.46 38.40
C PRO A 28 23.98 -18.63 38.11
N ALA A 29 24.08 -17.32 38.36
CA ALA A 29 23.03 -16.39 37.97
C ALA A 29 22.79 -16.45 36.44
N LYS A 30 21.55 -16.19 36.01
CA LYS A 30 21.14 -16.27 34.60
C LYS A 30 22.08 -15.41 33.74
N GLY A 31 22.85 -16.04 32.84
CA GLY A 31 23.82 -15.39 31.96
C GLY A 31 25.30 -15.44 32.41
N ALA A 32 25.61 -15.98 33.60
CA ALA A 32 26.99 -16.04 34.13
C ALA A 32 27.72 -17.37 33.85
N GLY A 33 27.07 -18.36 33.20
CA GLY A 33 27.70 -19.63 32.81
C GLY A 33 27.68 -19.81 31.31
N ARG A 34 28.86 -20.14 30.75
CA ARG A 34 29.13 -20.40 29.31
C ARG A 34 28.26 -19.52 28.42
N GLY A 35 28.75 -18.32 28.09
CA GLY A 35 28.14 -17.52 27.02
C GLY A 35 27.86 -18.47 25.87
N SER A 36 26.57 -18.73 25.60
CA SER A 36 26.16 -19.67 24.55
C SER A 36 26.98 -19.31 23.31
N PRO A 37 27.58 -20.28 22.60
CA PRO A 37 28.26 -19.95 21.37
C PRO A 37 27.32 -19.07 20.55
N LYS A 38 27.70 -17.81 20.34
CA LYS A 38 27.02 -16.94 19.39
C LYS A 38 27.32 -17.58 18.04
N HIS A 39 26.52 -18.56 17.65
CA HIS A 39 26.57 -19.05 16.28
C HIS A 39 26.34 -17.82 15.40
N SER A 40 27.20 -17.64 14.39
CA SER A 40 27.06 -16.61 13.36
C SER A 40 25.64 -16.57 12.77
N ASP A 41 24.96 -17.71 12.84
CA ASP A 41 23.60 -17.97 12.39
C ASP A 41 22.52 -17.27 13.24
N PHE A 42 22.87 -16.69 14.40
CA PHE A 42 21.97 -15.85 15.21
C PHE A 42 22.37 -14.37 15.18
N SER A 43 23.23 -13.96 14.24
CA SER A 43 23.51 -12.55 14.00
C SER A 43 22.25 -11.82 13.52
N GLU A 44 22.17 -10.52 13.80
CA GLU A 44 20.99 -9.67 13.55
C GLU A 44 20.58 -9.57 12.07
N ASN A 45 21.39 -10.13 11.16
CA ASN A 45 21.17 -10.18 9.71
C ASN A 45 21.33 -11.58 9.09
N ASN A 46 21.21 -12.66 9.88
CA ASN A 46 21.30 -14.01 9.29
C ASN A 46 20.09 -14.32 8.38
N THR A 47 20.36 -14.75 7.15
CA THR A 47 19.37 -15.16 6.14
C THR A 47 19.40 -16.66 5.85
N VAL A 48 20.30 -17.44 6.47
CA VAL A 48 20.56 -18.87 6.17
C VAL A 48 19.33 -19.76 6.32
N ASN A 49 18.34 -19.38 7.14
CA ASN A 49 17.11 -20.16 7.36
C ASN A 49 15.84 -19.54 6.74
N LEU A 50 15.98 -18.59 5.81
CA LEU A 50 14.85 -17.95 5.15
C LEU A 50 14.44 -18.74 3.89
N GLN A 51 13.56 -19.72 4.05
CA GLN A 51 13.08 -20.51 2.92
C GLN A 51 12.14 -19.74 1.98
N SER A 52 11.32 -18.82 2.50
CA SER A 52 10.18 -18.27 1.76
C SER A 52 10.01 -16.75 1.83
N GLY A 53 10.62 -16.08 2.81
CA GLY A 53 10.68 -14.61 2.90
C GLY A 53 9.38 -13.87 3.24
N TYR A 54 8.19 -14.42 2.94
CA TYR A 54 6.89 -13.73 3.12
C TYR A 54 6.51 -13.41 4.58
N ARG A 55 7.15 -14.07 5.56
CA ARG A 55 7.02 -13.74 7.00
C ARG A 55 8.18 -12.92 7.55
N SER A 56 9.25 -12.72 6.77
CA SER A 56 10.45 -12.05 7.22
C SER A 56 10.42 -10.57 6.81
N PRO A 57 10.31 -9.63 7.76
CA PRO A 57 10.36 -8.19 7.47
C PRO A 57 11.57 -7.82 6.61
N ARG A 58 12.72 -8.43 6.85
CA ARG A 58 13.95 -8.17 6.08
C ARG A 58 13.83 -8.47 4.58
N VAL A 59 12.96 -9.41 4.19
CA VAL A 59 12.78 -9.82 2.80
C VAL A 59 11.62 -9.07 2.16
N TYR A 60 10.42 -9.15 2.74
CA TYR A 60 9.25 -8.54 2.09
C TYR A 60 9.32 -7.01 2.13
N SER A 61 10.00 -6.37 3.11
CA SER A 61 10.12 -4.90 3.14
C SER A 61 10.97 -4.36 1.99
N ALA A 62 11.99 -5.08 1.54
CA ALA A 62 12.79 -4.69 0.39
C ALA A 62 11.96 -4.71 -0.90
N VAL A 63 11.14 -5.76 -1.07
CA VAL A 63 10.19 -5.87 -2.20
C VAL A 63 9.12 -4.79 -2.11
N SER A 64 8.54 -4.58 -0.93
CA SER A 64 7.54 -3.53 -0.65
C SER A 64 8.09 -2.13 -0.98
N ALA A 65 9.30 -1.82 -0.54
CA ALA A 65 9.97 -0.55 -0.84
C ALA A 65 10.18 -0.34 -2.35
N ALA A 66 10.57 -1.39 -3.08
CA ALA A 66 10.72 -1.32 -4.54
C ALA A 66 9.38 -1.07 -5.25
N LEU A 67 8.30 -1.70 -4.77
CA LEU A 67 6.94 -1.48 -5.30
C LEU A 67 6.46 -0.05 -5.04
N VAL A 68 6.67 0.48 -3.83
CA VAL A 68 6.34 1.87 -3.50
C VAL A 68 7.12 2.84 -4.39
N ALA A 69 8.42 2.63 -4.57
CA ALA A 69 9.24 3.48 -5.42
C ALA A 69 8.71 3.51 -6.87
N GLY A 70 8.45 2.34 -7.46
CA GLY A 70 7.91 2.25 -8.81
C GLY A 70 6.57 2.94 -8.98
N ILE A 71 5.60 2.69 -8.08
CA ILE A 71 4.28 3.30 -8.23
C ILE A 71 4.28 4.81 -7.98
N VAL A 72 5.19 5.29 -7.12
CA VAL A 72 5.32 6.72 -6.82
C VAL A 72 5.99 7.48 -7.97
N ASP A 73 6.83 6.83 -8.75
CA ASP A 73 7.39 7.40 -9.98
C ASP A 73 6.30 7.58 -11.05
N ASP A 74 5.42 6.58 -11.22
CA ASP A 74 4.30 6.64 -12.17
C ASP A 74 3.15 7.54 -11.69
N ARG A 75 2.84 7.51 -10.39
CA ARG A 75 1.76 8.28 -9.74
C ARG A 75 2.27 9.07 -8.53
N PRO A 76 2.96 10.21 -8.77
CA PRO A 76 3.52 11.05 -7.71
C PRO A 76 2.49 11.57 -6.70
N ASP A 77 1.23 11.68 -7.09
CA ASP A 77 0.14 12.16 -6.25
C ASP A 77 -0.11 11.24 -5.05
N LEU A 78 0.23 9.95 -5.14
CA LEU A 78 0.03 8.99 -4.06
C LEU A 78 0.97 9.20 -2.87
N ARG A 79 2.04 9.99 -3.00
CA ARG A 79 2.95 10.33 -1.89
C ARG A 79 2.23 10.92 -0.67
N LYS A 80 1.05 11.52 -0.87
CA LYS A 80 0.21 12.05 0.23
C LYS A 80 -0.46 10.98 1.09
N TYR A 81 -0.40 9.71 0.70
CA TYR A 81 -1.01 8.58 1.41
C TYR A 81 0.02 7.49 1.79
N PRO A 82 1.04 7.82 2.61
CA PRO A 82 2.16 6.91 2.87
C PRO A 82 1.73 5.59 3.52
N GLU A 83 0.79 5.63 4.46
CA GLU A 83 0.30 4.41 5.15
C GLU A 83 -0.48 3.48 4.22
N ALA A 84 -1.27 4.04 3.30
CA ALA A 84 -2.03 3.26 2.33
C ALA A 84 -1.10 2.62 1.29
N LEU A 85 -0.06 3.35 0.86
CA LEU A 85 0.99 2.82 -0.01
C LEU A 85 1.77 1.69 0.67
N ALA A 86 2.17 1.87 1.94
CA ALA A 86 2.86 0.83 2.70
C ALA A 86 2.01 -0.43 2.86
N ALA A 87 0.73 -0.27 3.22
CA ALA A 87 -0.19 -1.40 3.37
C ALA A 87 -0.43 -2.16 2.05
N TRP A 88 -0.57 -1.42 0.93
CA TRP A 88 -0.67 -2.02 -0.40
C TRP A 88 0.60 -2.82 -0.74
N ALA A 89 1.77 -2.17 -0.66
CA ALA A 89 3.02 -2.77 -1.08
C ALA A 89 3.43 -3.97 -0.22
N ASP A 90 3.15 -3.94 1.09
CA ASP A 90 3.38 -5.08 1.98
C ASP A 90 2.48 -6.26 1.61
N ALA A 91 1.20 -6.02 1.31
CA ALA A 91 0.28 -7.08 0.89
C ALA A 91 0.71 -7.70 -0.44
N GLU A 92 1.09 -6.90 -1.43
CA GLU A 92 1.61 -7.35 -2.73
C GLU A 92 2.89 -8.17 -2.58
N ALA A 93 3.86 -7.65 -1.86
CA ALA A 93 5.14 -8.30 -1.63
C ALA A 93 4.97 -9.67 -0.96
N ARG A 94 4.13 -9.73 0.08
CA ARG A 94 3.88 -10.97 0.81
C ARG A 94 3.08 -11.98 -0.02
N ALA A 95 2.09 -11.52 -0.79
CA ALA A 95 1.36 -12.39 -1.73
C ALA A 95 2.30 -12.99 -2.77
N ALA A 96 3.15 -12.17 -3.40
CA ALA A 96 4.10 -12.61 -4.42
C ALA A 96 5.10 -13.64 -3.87
N LEU A 97 5.69 -13.36 -2.70
CA LEU A 97 6.64 -14.27 -2.06
C LEU A 97 5.97 -15.59 -1.63
N LEU A 98 4.76 -15.54 -1.09
CA LEU A 98 4.04 -16.74 -0.67
C LEU A 98 3.58 -17.59 -1.87
N ARG A 99 3.16 -16.95 -2.97
CA ARG A 99 2.81 -17.64 -4.21
C ARG A 99 4.02 -18.39 -4.77
N ARG A 100 5.16 -17.69 -4.91
CA ARG A 100 6.42 -18.32 -5.33
C ARG A 100 6.80 -19.51 -4.43
N HIS A 101 6.67 -19.35 -3.11
CA HIS A 101 6.97 -20.44 -2.19
C HIS A 101 6.05 -21.65 -2.40
N LEU A 102 4.74 -21.43 -2.59
CA LEU A 102 3.79 -22.50 -2.90
C LEU A 102 4.06 -23.16 -4.26
N ASP A 103 4.53 -22.40 -5.24
CA ASP A 103 4.97 -22.96 -6.54
C ASP A 103 6.19 -23.88 -6.37
N GLU A 104 7.09 -23.57 -5.41
CA GLU A 104 8.28 -24.37 -5.11
C GLU A 104 7.97 -25.65 -4.32
N ILE A 105 7.07 -25.60 -3.33
CA ILE A 105 6.78 -26.73 -2.42
C ILE A 105 5.50 -27.50 -2.73
N GLY A 106 4.71 -27.02 -3.70
CA GLY A 106 3.39 -27.54 -4.04
C GLY A 106 2.29 -27.19 -3.03
N ILE A 107 1.04 -27.21 -3.51
CA ILE A 107 -0.16 -26.94 -2.70
C ILE A 107 -0.62 -28.15 -1.87
N ILE A 108 -0.19 -29.35 -2.25
CA ILE A 108 -0.42 -30.61 -1.53
C ILE A 108 0.88 -30.99 -0.83
N ASP A 109 0.79 -31.47 0.41
CA ASP A 109 1.93 -31.96 1.17
C ASP A 109 2.25 -33.45 0.88
N ASP A 110 3.29 -33.95 1.54
CA ASP A 110 3.81 -35.31 1.33
C ASP A 110 2.81 -36.39 1.80
N ASP A 111 1.86 -36.02 2.68
CA ASP A 111 0.78 -36.89 3.17
C ASP A 111 -0.48 -36.84 2.26
N GLY A 112 -0.40 -36.12 1.13
CA GLY A 112 -1.51 -35.95 0.20
C GLY A 112 -2.58 -34.97 0.68
N GLN A 113 -2.31 -34.19 1.74
CA GLN A 113 -3.24 -33.20 2.29
C GLN A 113 -2.99 -31.80 1.71
N PRO A 114 -4.03 -30.96 1.56
CA PRO A 114 -3.84 -29.58 1.16
C PRO A 114 -3.14 -28.75 2.26
N ARG A 115 -2.16 -27.93 1.87
CA ARG A 115 -1.49 -26.94 2.75
C ARG A 115 -2.40 -25.75 3.09
N THR A 116 -3.54 -26.05 3.69
CA THR A 116 -4.69 -25.15 3.90
C THR A 116 -4.30 -23.84 4.58
N SER A 117 -3.38 -23.87 5.55
CA SER A 117 -2.91 -22.66 6.23
C SER A 117 -2.21 -21.68 5.28
N LEU A 118 -1.34 -22.18 4.39
CA LEU A 118 -0.61 -21.35 3.44
C LEU A 118 -1.54 -20.82 2.35
N VAL A 119 -2.45 -21.66 1.85
CA VAL A 119 -3.45 -21.25 0.85
C VAL A 119 -4.39 -20.18 1.41
N ASN A 120 -4.88 -20.34 2.64
CA ASN A 120 -5.71 -19.32 3.29
C ASN A 120 -4.96 -18.02 3.54
N MET A 121 -3.67 -18.12 3.90
CA MET A 121 -2.83 -16.95 4.09
C MET A 121 -2.56 -16.21 2.77
N LEU A 122 -2.33 -16.94 1.68
CA LEU A 122 -2.19 -16.36 0.34
C LEU A 122 -3.47 -15.62 -0.06
N ARG A 123 -4.62 -16.27 0.08
CA ARG A 123 -5.94 -15.65 -0.19
C ARG A 123 -6.14 -14.38 0.63
N TRP A 124 -5.73 -14.37 1.90
CA TRP A 124 -5.83 -13.18 2.75
C TRP A 124 -4.97 -12.02 2.25
N PHE A 125 -3.71 -12.28 1.88
CA PHE A 125 -2.84 -11.26 1.30
C PHE A 125 -3.34 -10.76 -0.05
N GLU A 126 -3.81 -11.65 -0.93
CA GLU A 126 -4.37 -11.28 -2.23
C GLU A 126 -5.61 -10.39 -2.09
N ASN A 127 -6.52 -10.74 -1.18
CA ASN A 127 -7.69 -9.91 -0.89
C ASN A 127 -7.30 -8.54 -0.32
N SER A 128 -6.30 -8.51 0.56
CA SER A 128 -5.79 -7.27 1.15
C SER A 128 -5.16 -6.37 0.08
N ALA A 129 -4.37 -6.95 -0.83
CA ALA A 129 -3.77 -6.24 -1.95
C ALA A 129 -4.83 -5.70 -2.90
N THR A 130 -5.83 -6.50 -3.27
CA THR A 130 -6.97 -6.06 -4.10
C THR A 130 -7.72 -4.90 -3.45
N SER A 131 -8.12 -5.03 -2.18
CA SER A 131 -8.78 -3.93 -1.46
C SER A 131 -7.93 -2.66 -1.37
N ALA A 132 -6.60 -2.80 -1.30
CA ALA A 132 -5.70 -1.66 -1.29
C ALA A 132 -5.56 -1.01 -2.68
N ARG A 133 -5.51 -1.79 -3.76
CA ARG A 133 -5.56 -1.30 -5.14
C ARG A 133 -6.82 -0.48 -5.39
N ASP A 134 -7.99 -1.02 -5.01
CA ASP A 134 -9.28 -0.36 -5.20
C ASP A 134 -9.30 1.02 -4.49
N ARG A 135 -8.85 1.07 -3.23
CA ARG A 135 -8.80 2.32 -2.45
C ARG A 135 -7.84 3.35 -3.00
N LEU A 136 -6.72 2.90 -3.55
CA LEU A 136 -5.75 3.77 -4.20
C LEU A 136 -6.17 4.12 -5.63
N GLY A 137 -7.16 3.42 -6.23
CA GLY A 137 -7.51 3.54 -7.64
C GLY A 137 -6.38 3.08 -8.54
N LEU A 138 -5.80 1.93 -8.24
CA LEU A 138 -4.75 1.28 -9.04
C LEU A 138 -5.32 0.29 -10.07
N ASP A 139 -6.63 0.10 -10.08
CA ASP A 139 -7.38 -0.58 -11.14
C ASP A 139 -8.19 0.44 -11.96
N PRO A 140 -8.43 0.19 -13.25
CA PRO A 140 -9.13 1.14 -14.13
C PRO A 140 -10.53 1.51 -13.65
N ARG A 141 -11.23 0.59 -12.97
CA ARG A 141 -12.60 0.82 -12.52
C ARG A 141 -12.62 1.76 -11.32
N SER A 142 -11.82 1.48 -10.29
CA SER A 142 -11.75 2.36 -9.12
C SER A 142 -11.07 3.69 -9.45
N GLU A 143 -10.16 3.75 -10.41
CA GLU A 143 -9.65 5.04 -10.91
C GLU A 143 -10.76 5.90 -11.51
N ALA A 144 -11.60 5.32 -12.38
CA ALA A 144 -12.75 6.01 -12.96
C ALA A 144 -13.76 6.44 -11.87
N GLU A 145 -14.02 5.58 -10.89
CA GLU A 145 -14.91 5.88 -9.77
C GLU A 145 -14.38 7.02 -8.89
N LEU A 146 -13.10 7.00 -8.52
CA LEU A 146 -12.46 8.07 -7.76
C LEU A 146 -12.47 9.39 -8.54
N SER A 147 -12.25 9.33 -9.85
CA SER A 147 -12.31 10.51 -10.72
C SER A 147 -13.71 11.12 -10.76
N LEU A 148 -14.75 10.29 -10.88
CA LEU A 148 -16.14 10.72 -10.80
C LEU A 148 -16.48 11.34 -9.43
N LEU A 149 -16.04 10.71 -8.34
CA LEU A 149 -16.26 11.20 -6.97
C LEU A 149 -15.59 12.56 -6.75
N ARG A 150 -14.36 12.75 -7.25
CA ARG A 150 -13.66 14.03 -7.22
C ARG A 150 -14.40 15.09 -8.01
N ALA A 151 -14.84 14.78 -9.23
CA ALA A 151 -15.61 15.70 -10.06
C ALA A 151 -16.95 16.11 -9.41
N LYS A 152 -17.65 15.15 -8.79
CA LYS A 152 -18.87 15.40 -8.01
C LYS A 152 -18.61 16.31 -6.81
N ALA A 153 -17.56 16.05 -6.04
CA ALA A 153 -17.19 16.87 -4.89
C ALA A 153 -16.84 18.31 -5.29
N VAL A 154 -16.14 18.51 -6.41
CA VAL A 154 -15.86 19.84 -6.95
C VAL A 154 -17.16 20.54 -7.35
N ARG A 155 -18.06 19.86 -8.06
CA ARG A 155 -19.36 20.43 -8.45
C ARG A 155 -20.19 20.84 -7.24
N GLU A 156 -20.29 19.98 -6.23
CA GLU A 156 -21.08 20.26 -5.01
C GLU A 156 -20.43 21.34 -4.14
N GLY A 157 -19.10 21.33 -3.99
CA GLY A 157 -18.36 22.37 -3.28
C GLY A 157 -18.33 23.73 -4.00
N THR A 158 -18.47 23.74 -5.33
CA THR A 158 -18.65 24.97 -6.12
C THR A 158 -20.12 25.40 -6.14
N SER A 159 -21.06 24.46 -6.05
CA SER A 159 -22.50 24.74 -6.04
C SER A 159 -22.96 25.52 -4.81
N SER A 160 -22.23 25.53 -3.70
CA SER A 160 -22.53 26.43 -2.57
C SER A 160 -22.11 27.89 -2.82
N ALA A 161 -21.40 28.17 -3.93
CA ALA A 161 -20.90 29.50 -4.28
C ALA A 161 -21.56 30.09 -5.55
N VAL A 162 -22.41 29.33 -6.26
CA VAL A 162 -23.19 29.87 -7.37
C VAL A 162 -24.50 30.41 -6.81
N ASP A 163 -24.55 31.72 -6.61
CA ASP A 163 -25.79 32.43 -6.35
C ASP A 163 -26.67 32.33 -7.60
N LEU A 164 -27.65 31.43 -7.54
CA LEU A 164 -28.58 31.17 -8.63
C LEU A 164 -29.43 32.41 -8.94
N ASP A 165 -29.69 33.27 -7.96
CA ASP A 165 -30.44 34.51 -8.18
C ASP A 165 -29.58 35.51 -8.95
N ALA A 166 -28.29 35.64 -8.62
CA ALA A 166 -27.35 36.45 -9.40
C ALA A 166 -27.16 35.92 -10.83
N LEU A 167 -27.21 34.60 -11.03
CA LEU A 167 -27.12 34.00 -12.36
C LEU A 167 -28.40 34.24 -13.20
N VAL A 168 -29.56 34.14 -12.57
CA VAL A 168 -30.85 34.44 -13.20
C VAL A 168 -30.93 35.92 -13.57
N GLU A 169 -30.49 36.82 -12.69
CA GLU A 169 -30.49 38.26 -12.95
C GLU A 169 -29.54 38.61 -14.10
N LYS A 170 -28.33 38.05 -14.11
CA LYS A 170 -27.41 38.20 -15.24
C LYS A 170 -27.97 37.61 -16.55
N GLY A 171 -28.74 36.53 -16.47
CA GLY A 171 -29.46 35.97 -17.61
C GLY A 171 -30.54 36.92 -18.14
N ARG A 172 -31.28 37.60 -17.25
CA ARG A 172 -32.26 38.63 -17.61
C ARG A 172 -31.60 39.84 -18.23
N GLU A 173 -30.51 40.33 -17.66
CA GLU A 173 -29.73 41.45 -18.23
C GLU A 173 -29.28 41.16 -19.67
N VAL A 174 -28.85 39.94 -19.96
CA VAL A 174 -28.45 39.52 -21.32
C VAL A 174 -29.65 39.45 -22.27
N LEU A 175 -30.83 39.05 -21.79
CA LEU A 175 -32.05 39.00 -22.59
C LEU A 175 -32.64 40.40 -22.83
N ASP A 176 -32.57 41.29 -21.83
CA ASP A 176 -33.05 42.66 -21.88
C ASP A 176 -32.10 43.57 -22.68
N ALA A 177 -30.80 43.23 -22.75
CA ALA A 177 -29.82 43.92 -23.60
C ALA A 177 -30.14 43.80 -25.11
N GLY A 178 -31.11 42.97 -25.49
CA GLY A 178 -31.51 42.74 -26.87
C GLY A 178 -30.47 41.91 -27.64
N PRO A 179 -30.76 41.53 -28.90
CA PRO A 179 -29.85 40.71 -29.69
C PRO A 179 -28.50 41.42 -29.84
N ASP A 180 -27.41 40.66 -29.66
CA ASP A 180 -26.05 41.15 -29.86
C ASP A 180 -25.97 41.92 -31.19
N PRO A 181 -25.46 43.16 -31.22
CA PRO A 181 -25.40 43.97 -32.42
C PRO A 181 -24.71 43.25 -33.59
N VAL A 182 -23.79 42.30 -33.31
CA VAL A 182 -23.14 41.47 -34.32
C VAL A 182 -24.11 40.43 -34.88
N ILE A 183 -24.93 39.79 -34.04
CA ILE A 183 -25.96 38.83 -34.48
C ILE A 183 -27.09 39.55 -35.21
N ALA A 184 -27.54 40.70 -34.71
CA ALA A 184 -28.55 41.53 -35.38
C ALA A 184 -28.05 42.09 -36.72
N ALA A 185 -26.75 42.35 -36.86
CA ALA A 185 -26.13 42.73 -38.14
C ALA A 185 -26.02 41.52 -39.09
N LEU A 186 -25.63 40.35 -38.59
CA LEU A 186 -25.58 39.10 -39.36
C LEU A 186 -26.96 38.70 -39.88
N ASP A 187 -28.00 38.80 -39.06
CA ASP A 187 -29.38 38.51 -39.46
C ASP A 187 -29.89 39.51 -40.52
N ARG A 188 -29.48 40.79 -40.43
CA ARG A 188 -29.77 41.80 -41.46
C ARG A 188 -29.11 41.46 -42.80
N VAL A 189 -27.81 41.14 -42.77
CA VAL A 189 -27.05 40.74 -43.96
C VAL A 189 -27.64 39.48 -44.59
N LYS A 190 -28.11 38.53 -43.77
CA LYS A 190 -28.74 37.30 -44.24
C LYS A 190 -30.13 37.54 -44.85
N ALA A 191 -30.92 38.46 -44.28
CA ALA A 191 -32.20 38.86 -44.81
C ALA A 191 -32.08 39.66 -46.12
N GLU A 192 -31.08 40.55 -46.21
CA GLU A 192 -30.74 41.30 -47.43
C GLU A 192 -30.22 40.35 -48.52
N GLY A 193 -29.37 39.38 -48.16
CA GLY A 193 -28.88 38.35 -49.08
C GLY A 193 -30.00 37.45 -49.63
N ALA A 194 -31.03 37.15 -48.84
CA ALA A 194 -32.20 36.39 -49.27
C ALA A 194 -33.09 37.16 -50.26
N GLN A 195 -33.16 38.50 -50.15
CA GLN A 195 -33.90 39.37 -51.08
C GLN A 195 -33.17 39.59 -52.41
N THR A 196 -31.85 39.37 -52.47
CA THR A 196 -31.04 39.54 -53.67
C THR A 196 -30.90 38.31 -54.56
N THR A 197 -31.61 37.21 -54.27
CA THR A 197 -31.69 36.09 -55.22
C THR A 197 -32.75 36.45 -56.26
N PRO A 198 -32.39 36.81 -57.51
CA PRO A 198 -33.40 37.01 -58.53
C PRO A 198 -34.00 35.64 -58.82
N GLU A 199 -35.33 35.57 -58.92
CA GLU A 199 -35.98 34.52 -59.72
C GLU A 199 -35.29 34.52 -61.08
N GLU A 200 -34.48 33.50 -61.33
CA GLU A 200 -34.02 33.12 -62.66
C GLU A 200 -35.24 32.51 -63.37
N ASP A 201 -36.18 33.38 -63.72
CA ASP A 201 -37.25 33.13 -64.67
C ASP A 201 -36.76 33.68 -66.01
N ASP A 202 -36.38 32.80 -66.93
CA ASP A 202 -37.03 32.68 -68.24
C ASP A 202 -36.17 31.84 -69.23
N ARG A 203 -36.81 30.76 -69.73
CA ARG A 203 -36.59 29.97 -70.98
C ARG A 203 -36.17 28.51 -70.89
#